data_AF-A0A0W0WRS3-F1
#
_entry.id   AF-A0A0W0WRS3-F1
#
_cell.length_a   1.000
_cell.length_b   1.000
_cell.length_c   1.000
_cell.angle_alpha   90.00
_cell.angle_beta   90.00
_cell.angle_gamma   90.00
#
_symmetry.space_group_name_H-M   'P 1'
#
loop_
_entity.id
_entity.type
_entity.pdbx_description
1 polymer ?
#
loop_
_entity_poly.entity_id
_entity_poly.type
_entity_poly.pdbx_seq_one_letter_code
_entity_poly.pdbx_strand_id
1 'polypeptide(L)'
;MSTMNYQFLNHIDAPKRVLTLTMDELVVAGLGFMLLIIANQKVLVSMFGLGLLSGLRYLKKGEGPKALLVLAYWYLPSAITQFFLPKLPLSHHRVYVA
;
A
#
# COMPACT_ATOMS: atom_id res chain seq x y z
N MET A 1 3.05 -45.00 -12.30
CA MET A 1 2.27 -43.78 -11.93
C MET A 1 3.25 -42.62 -11.86
N SER A 2 3.28 -41.76 -12.87
CA SER A 2 4.09 -40.53 -12.84
C SER A 2 3.44 -39.55 -11.86
N THR A 3 4.11 -39.30 -10.74
CA THR A 3 3.77 -38.23 -9.80
C THR A 3 3.90 -36.90 -10.52
N MET A 4 2.78 -36.38 -11.02
CA MET A 4 2.66 -35.02 -11.53
C MET A 4 2.97 -34.07 -10.38
N ASN A 5 4.20 -33.57 -10.32
CA ASN A 5 4.59 -32.50 -9.41
C ASN A 5 3.86 -31.23 -9.83
N TYR A 6 2.72 -30.96 -9.19
CA TYR A 6 2.05 -29.67 -9.29
C TYR A 6 2.93 -28.61 -8.62
N GLN A 7 3.75 -27.91 -9.41
CA GLN A 7 4.51 -26.78 -8.93
C GLN A 7 3.61 -25.54 -8.93
N PHE A 8 3.12 -25.16 -7.75
CA PHE A 8 2.43 -23.88 -7.58
C PHE A 8 3.42 -22.73 -7.82
N LEU A 9 3.18 -21.97 -8.89
CA LEU A 9 3.98 -20.79 -9.25
C LEU A 9 3.61 -19.62 -8.32
N ASN A 10 4.21 -19.61 -7.12
CA ASN A 10 3.97 -18.59 -6.08
C ASN A 10 4.42 -17.16 -6.44
N HIS A 11 4.99 -16.94 -7.64
CA HIS A 11 5.64 -15.69 -8.03
C HIS A 11 4.91 -14.93 -9.15
N ILE A 12 3.76 -15.39 -9.62
CA ILE A 12 2.98 -14.69 -10.67
C ILE A 12 2.44 -13.36 -10.13
N ASP A 13 2.04 -13.33 -8.86
CA ASP A 13 1.48 -12.14 -8.20
C ASP A 13 2.51 -11.32 -7.40
N ALA A 14 3.79 -11.68 -7.47
CA ALA A 14 4.83 -10.97 -6.73
C ALA A 14 4.96 -9.53 -7.28
N PRO A 15 4.68 -8.49 -6.48
CA PRO A 15 4.80 -7.12 -6.95
C PRO A 15 6.27 -6.84 -7.30
N LYS A 16 6.50 -6.08 -8.38
CA LYS A 16 7.85 -5.67 -8.78
C LYS A 16 8.53 -4.93 -7.63
N ARG A 17 9.56 -5.55 -7.05
CA ARG A 17 10.38 -4.97 -5.98
C ARG A 17 11.68 -4.45 -6.58
N VAL A 18 11.98 -3.19 -6.34
CA VAL A 18 13.28 -2.57 -6.66
C VAL A 18 14.03 -2.46 -5.35
N LEU A 19 15.20 -3.10 -5.25
CA LEU A 19 16.05 -3.10 -4.04
C LEU A 19 15.33 -3.50 -2.75
N THR A 20 14.43 -4.49 -2.81
CA THR A 20 13.51 -4.95 -1.73
C THR A 20 12.28 -4.08 -1.47
N LEU A 21 12.20 -2.86 -2.01
CA LEU A 21 11.07 -1.97 -1.84
C LEU A 21 10.12 -2.01 -3.04
N THR A 22 8.84 -1.84 -2.75
CA THR A 22 7.80 -1.59 -3.74
C THR A 22 7.80 -0.11 -4.16
N MET A 23 7.24 0.20 -5.34
CA MET A 23 7.31 1.56 -5.91
C MET A 23 6.68 2.62 -4.99
N ASP A 24 5.62 2.28 -4.29
CA ASP A 24 4.97 3.13 -3.30
C ASP A 24 5.85 3.39 -2.06
N GLU A 25 6.56 2.37 -1.57
CA GLU A 25 7.51 2.55 -0.47
C GLU A 25 8.71 3.41 -0.86
N LEU A 26 9.18 3.29 -2.11
CA LEU A 26 10.24 4.15 -2.65
C LEU A 26 9.80 5.61 -2.74
N VAL A 27 8.57 5.88 -3.16
CA VAL A 27 8.02 7.24 -3.20
C VAL A 27 7.95 7.83 -1.80
N VAL A 28 7.46 7.08 -0.81
CA VAL A 28 7.39 7.54 0.59
C VAL A 28 8.79 7.78 1.16
N ALA A 29 9.74 6.89 0.92
CA ALA A 29 11.12 7.06 1.37
C ALA A 29 11.79 8.28 0.70
N GLY A 30 11.59 8.46 -0.61
CA GLY A 30 12.13 9.60 -1.36
C GLY A 30 11.57 10.94 -0.88
N LEU A 31 10.25 11.03 -0.68
CA LEU A 31 9.60 12.23 -0.13
C LEU A 31 10.07 12.52 1.30
N GLY A 32 10.17 11.49 2.15
CA GLY A 32 10.68 11.63 3.51
C GLY A 32 12.12 12.13 3.54
N PHE A 33 12.97 11.65 2.63
CA PHE A 33 14.35 12.12 2.50
C PHE A 33 14.43 13.57 2.02
N MET A 34 13.62 13.95 1.03
CA MET A 34 13.54 15.34 0.55
C MET A 34 13.09 16.29 1.66
N LEU A 35 12.08 15.90 2.44
CA LEU A 35 11.62 16.65 3.61
C LEU A 35 12.73 16.82 4.66
N LEU A 36 13.54 15.79 4.89
CA LEU A 36 14.66 15.83 5.84
C LEU A 36 15.78 16.81 5.43
N ILE A 37 15.99 16.99 4.12
CA ILE A 37 16.94 17.96 3.58
C ILE A 37 16.44 19.38 3.85
N ILE A 38 15.16 19.65 3.55
CA ILE A 38 14.55 20.99 3.61
C ILE A 38 14.28 21.42 5.06
N ALA A 39 13.87 20.49 5.92
CA ALA A 39 13.46 20.81 7.27
C ALA A 39 14.63 21.10 8.20
N ASN A 40 14.40 22.07 9.09
CA ASN A 40 15.36 22.44 10.13
C ASN A 40 15.31 21.43 11.31
N GLN A 41 14.13 20.88 11.60
CA GLN A 41 13.90 19.90 12.68
C GLN A 41 14.17 18.45 12.21
N LYS A 42 15.44 18.13 11.98
CA LYS A 42 15.84 16.84 11.35
C LYS A 42 15.42 15.60 12.13
N VAL A 43 15.42 15.65 13.46
CA VAL A 43 15.04 14.52 14.33
C VAL A 43 13.55 14.20 14.24
N LEU A 44 12.70 15.22 14.28
CA LEU A 44 11.25 15.03 14.17
C LEU A 44 10.88 14.49 12.80
N VAL A 45 11.49 15.05 11.75
CA VAL A 45 11.23 14.64 10.36
C VAL A 45 11.75 13.23 10.07
N SER A 46 12.90 12.83 10.64
CA SER A 46 13.40 11.47 10.48
C SER A 46 12.49 10.45 11.18
N MET A 47 12.03 10.75 12.41
CA MET A 47 11.06 9.89 13.10
C MET A 47 9.76 9.77 12.32
N PHE A 48 9.25 10.88 11.77
CA PHE A 48 8.04 10.88 10.97
C PHE A 48 8.20 10.06 9.67
N GLY A 49 9.29 10.26 8.92
CA GLY A 49 9.56 9.54 7.68
C GLY A 49 9.75 8.04 7.90
N LEU A 50 10.52 7.65 8.93
CA LEU A 50 10.69 6.24 9.31
C LEU A 50 9.40 5.63 9.85
N GLY A 51 8.61 6.40 10.62
CA GLY A 51 7.29 6.00 11.10
C GLY A 51 6.32 5.69 9.96
N LEU A 52 6.26 6.55 8.95
CA LEU A 52 5.43 6.32 7.75
C LEU A 52 5.90 5.10 6.96
N LEU A 53 7.21 4.94 6.75
CA LEU A 53 7.75 3.81 5.99
C LEU A 53 7.51 2.48 6.72
N SER A 54 7.75 2.44 8.03
CA SER A 54 7.54 1.25 8.86
C SER A 54 6.05 0.92 8.99
N GLY A 55 5.19 1.93 9.15
CA GLY A 55 3.73 1.76 9.16
C GLY A 55 3.21 1.19 7.83
N LEU A 56 3.70 1.72 6.71
CA LEU A 56 3.35 1.20 5.38
C LEU A 56 3.81 -0.25 5.21
N ARG A 57 5.04 -0.58 5.62
CA ARG A 57 5.56 -1.96 5.61
C ARG A 57 4.75 -2.89 6.49
N TYR A 58 4.31 -2.43 7.65
CA TYR A 58 3.48 -3.20 8.57
C TYR A 58 2.11 -3.49 7.96
N LEU A 59 1.45 -2.47 7.38
CA LEU A 59 0.16 -2.62 6.69
C LEU A 59 0.23 -3.56 5.49
N LYS A 60 1.38 -3.62 4.81
CA LYS A 60 1.62 -4.53 3.67
C LYS A 60 2.16 -5.90 4.10
N LYS A 61 2.41 -6.13 5.39
CA LYS A 61 3.01 -7.38 5.87
C LYS A 61 1.98 -8.50 5.83
N GLY A 62 2.02 -9.29 4.75
CA GLY A 62 1.18 -10.48 4.58
C GLY A 62 0.25 -10.44 3.37
N GLU A 63 0.03 -9.27 2.78
CA GLU A 63 -0.83 -9.10 1.60
C GLU A 63 -0.15 -8.27 0.51
N GLY A 64 -0.57 -8.47 -0.75
CA GLY A 64 -0.06 -7.70 -1.89
C GLY A 64 -0.45 -6.21 -1.84
N PRO A 65 0.05 -5.37 -2.77
CA PRO A 65 -0.25 -3.94 -2.81
C PRO A 65 -1.75 -3.61 -2.93
N LYS A 66 -2.58 -4.57 -3.36
CA LYS A 66 -4.04 -4.45 -3.42
C LYS A 66 -4.68 -4.28 -2.02
N ALA A 67 -4.03 -4.74 -0.96
CA ALA A 67 -4.50 -4.59 0.42
C ALA A 67 -4.67 -3.12 0.83
N LEU A 68 -3.77 -2.25 0.36
CA LEU A 68 -3.86 -0.81 0.63
C LEU A 68 -5.11 -0.20 -0.02
N LEU A 69 -5.51 -0.67 -1.20
CA LEU A 69 -6.73 -0.21 -1.85
C LEU A 69 -7.98 -0.69 -1.10
N VAL A 70 -7.97 -1.91 -0.58
CA VAL A 70 -9.06 -2.43 0.27
C VAL A 70 -9.16 -1.62 1.56
N LEU A 71 -8.03 -1.34 2.21
CA LEU A 71 -7.98 -0.51 3.41
C LEU A 71 -8.50 0.90 3.12
N ALA A 72 -8.03 1.52 2.03
CA ALA A 72 -8.50 2.83 1.59
C ALA A 72 -10.02 2.81 1.33
N TYR A 73 -10.53 1.79 0.65
CA TYR A 73 -11.96 1.67 0.37
C TYR A 73 -12.82 1.68 1.64
N TRP A 74 -12.39 0.99 2.71
CA TRP A 74 -13.16 0.88 3.95
C TRP A 74 -13.00 2.07 4.90
N TYR A 75 -11.81 2.67 4.96
CA TYR A 75 -11.48 3.67 5.98
C TYR A 75 -11.37 5.10 5.47
N LEU A 76 -11.19 5.34 4.16
CA LEU A 76 -11.21 6.69 3.61
C LEU A 76 -12.64 7.18 3.33
N PRO A 77 -12.89 8.49 3.46
CA PRO A 77 -14.13 9.12 3.02
C PRO A 77 -14.42 8.83 1.54
N SER A 78 -15.70 8.65 1.21
CA SER A 78 -16.15 8.30 -0.14
C SER A 78 -15.73 9.32 -1.22
N ALA A 79 -15.61 10.61 -0.85
CA ALA A 79 -15.14 11.64 -1.78
C ALA A 79 -13.71 11.37 -2.28
N ILE A 80 -12.83 10.88 -1.40
CA ILE A 80 -11.44 10.56 -1.75
C ILE A 80 -11.39 9.25 -2.53
N THR A 81 -12.15 8.24 -2.11
CA THR A 81 -12.14 6.94 -2.80
C THR A 81 -12.74 7.03 -4.20
N GLN A 82 -13.81 7.80 -4.41
CA GLN A 82 -14.40 8.03 -5.74
C GLN A 82 -13.47 8.79 -6.69
N PHE A 83 -12.57 9.63 -6.19
CA PHE A 83 -11.57 10.30 -7.02
C PHE A 83 -10.62 9.28 -7.70
N PHE A 84 -10.18 8.26 -6.96
CA PHE A 84 -9.29 7.21 -7.48
C PHE A 84 -10.04 6.05 -8.12
N LEU A 85 -11.28 5.79 -7.67
CA LEU A 85 -12.08 4.61 -7.98
C LEU A 85 -13.53 4.99 -8.29
N PRO A 86 -13.80 5.73 -9.38
CA PRO A 86 -15.11 6.33 -9.64
C PRO A 86 -16.22 5.31 -9.92
N LYS A 87 -15.85 4.08 -10.29
CA LYS A 87 -16.80 3.00 -10.64
C LYS A 87 -17.16 2.10 -9.46
N LEU A 88 -16.54 2.29 -8.29
CA LEU A 88 -16.87 1.48 -7.11
C LEU A 88 -18.09 2.05 -6.37
N PRO A 89 -18.94 1.17 -5.81
CA PRO A 89 -20.03 1.60 -4.96
C PRO A 89 -19.49 2.32 -3.72
N LEU A 90 -20.34 3.18 -3.15
CA LEU A 90 -20.01 3.90 -1.92
C LEU A 90 -19.82 2.92 -0.76
N SER A 91 -18.74 3.07 0.00
CA SER A 91 -18.39 2.15 1.11
C SER A 91 -19.43 2.09 2.24
N HIS A 92 -20.25 3.15 2.39
CA HIS A 92 -21.34 3.19 3.36
C HIS A 92 -22.63 2.52 2.85
N HIS A 93 -22.78 2.33 1.54
CA HIS A 93 -23.89 1.55 0.98
C HIS A 93 -23.56 0.05 1.12
N ARG A 94 -23.90 -0.50 2.29
CA ARG A 94 -23.65 -1.92 2.62
C ARG A 94 -24.81 -2.84 2.31
N VAL A 95 -25.98 -2.28 1.98
CA VAL A 95 -27.20 -3.03 1.69
C VAL A 95 -27.66 -2.70 0.29
N TYR A 96 -27.87 -3.73 -0.53
CA TYR A 96 -28.49 -3.59 -1.84
C TYR A 96 -30.01 -3.55 -1.62
N VAL A 97 -30.65 -2.43 -1.94
CA VAL A 97 -32.11 -2.31 -1.97
C VAL A 97 -32.52 -2.45 -3.43
N ALA A 98 -33.25 -3.52 -3.74
CA ALA A 98 -33.75 -3.85 -5.08
C ALA A 98 -34.99 -3.04 -5.44
#